data_AF-A0A2D1U549-F1
#
_entry.id   AF-A0A2D1U549-F1
#
_cell.length_a   1.000
_cell.length_b   1.000
_cell.length_c   1.000
_cell.angle_alpha   90.00
_cell.angle_beta   90.00
_cell.angle_gamma   90.00
#
_symmetry.space_group_name_H-M   'P 1'
#
loop_
_entity.id
_entity.type
_entity.pdbx_description
1 polymer ?
#
loop_
_entity_poly.entity_id
_entity_poly.type
_entity_poly.pdbx_seq_one_letter_code
_entity_poly.pdbx_strand_id
1 'polypeptide(L)'
;MVNVQSEVRKIPLISMGIVIPILSGIIFCSLGFWWIYKLDVLPGLHADEAWSGLKAVQFQNEGVSQIIGMNNYTGILQTLLTGLSFDLFGRGVFQLRLGGVH
;
A
#
# COMPACT_ATOMS: atom_id res chain seq x y z
N MET A 1 29.35 16.88 -50.98
CA MET A 1 28.47 17.18 -49.82
C MET A 1 28.22 15.88 -49.10
N VAL A 2 28.77 15.73 -47.89
CA VAL A 2 28.63 14.50 -47.09
C VAL A 2 27.20 14.46 -46.53
N ASN A 3 26.50 13.35 -46.76
CA ASN A 3 25.11 13.15 -46.37
C ASN A 3 25.01 12.89 -44.85
N VAL A 4 24.85 13.95 -44.06
CA VAL A 4 24.71 13.93 -42.59
C VAL A 4 23.27 13.56 -42.20
N GLN A 5 22.81 12.37 -42.57
CA GLN A 5 21.46 11.88 -42.21
C GLN A 5 21.44 10.45 -41.64
N SER A 6 22.59 9.76 -41.55
CA SER A 6 22.60 8.31 -41.33
C SER A 6 22.86 7.83 -39.90
N GLU A 7 22.56 8.60 -38.86
CA GLU A 7 22.76 8.11 -37.47
C GLU A 7 21.64 8.47 -36.48
N VAL A 8 20.39 8.60 -36.93
CA VAL A 8 19.26 8.47 -36.00
C VAL A 8 19.16 6.98 -35.62
N ARG A 9 19.86 6.60 -34.55
CA ARG A 9 19.86 5.27 -33.94
C ARG A 9 18.42 4.83 -33.71
N LYS A 10 17.86 4.04 -34.62
CA LYS A 10 16.55 3.41 -34.47
C LYS A 10 16.66 2.41 -33.35
N ILE A 11 16.33 2.83 -32.13
CA ILE A 11 16.21 1.92 -30.98
C ILE A 11 15.15 0.89 -31.39
N PRO A 12 15.46 -0.42 -31.40
CA PRO A 12 14.53 -1.41 -31.90
C PRO A 12 13.27 -1.40 -31.02
N LEU A 13 12.10 -1.26 -31.66
CA LEU A 13 10.78 -1.24 -31.01
C LEU A 13 10.57 -2.47 -30.09
N ILE A 14 11.20 -3.59 -30.46
CA ILE A 14 11.23 -4.85 -29.69
C ILE A 14 11.93 -4.67 -28.33
N SER A 15 13.00 -3.87 -28.25
CA SER A 15 13.65 -3.58 -26.96
C SER A 15 12.80 -2.67 -26.08
N MET A 16 12.06 -1.71 -26.66
CA MET A 16 11.15 -0.84 -25.89
C MET A 16 9.98 -1.63 -25.30
N GLY A 17 9.45 -2.63 -26.03
CA GLY A 17 8.38 -3.50 -25.56
C GLY A 17 8.73 -4.36 -24.35
N ILE A 18 10.02 -4.68 -24.15
CA ILE A 18 10.52 -5.45 -22.99
C ILE A 18 10.97 -4.52 -21.85
N VAL A 19 11.55 -3.36 -22.19
CA VAL A 19 12.06 -2.41 -21.20
C VAL A 19 10.94 -1.76 -20.38
N ILE A 20 9.81 -1.43 -20.99
CA ILE A 20 8.65 -0.81 -20.31
C ILE A 20 8.08 -1.70 -19.18
N PRO A 21 7.74 -2.98 -19.39
CA PRO A 21 7.19 -3.83 -18.32
C PRO A 21 8.23 -4.13 -17.23
N ILE A 22 9.52 -4.23 -17.58
CA ILE A 22 10.57 -4.37 -16.57
C ILE A 22 10.65 -3.13 -15.68
N LEU A 23 10.66 -1.93 -16.29
CA LEU A 23 10.64 -0.67 -15.55
C LEU A 23 9.39 -0.55 -14.68
N SER A 24 8.20 -0.89 -15.19
CA SER A 24 6.97 -0.82 -14.41
C SER A 24 7.00 -1.80 -13.23
N GLY A 25 7.54 -3.01 -13.43
CA GLY A 25 7.74 -3.98 -12.37
C GLY A 25 8.69 -3.48 -11.28
N ILE A 26 9.82 -2.89 -11.66
CA ILE A 26 10.78 -2.28 -10.71
C ILE A 26 10.11 -1.16 -9.92
N ILE A 27 9.37 -0.26 -10.60
CA ILE A 27 8.65 0.83 -9.94
C ILE A 27 7.65 0.25 -8.95
N PHE A 28 6.83 -0.72 -9.34
CA PHE A 28 5.85 -1.34 -8.47
C PHE A 28 6.49 -2.01 -7.24
N CYS A 29 7.56 -2.78 -7.43
CA CYS A 29 8.31 -3.38 -6.32
C CYS A 29 8.93 -2.32 -5.40
N SER A 30 9.45 -1.23 -5.96
CA SER A 30 10.01 -0.14 -5.16
C SER A 30 8.94 0.56 -4.32
N LEU A 31 7.77 0.85 -4.90
CA LEU A 31 6.64 1.44 -4.17
C LEU A 31 6.17 0.52 -3.04
N GLY A 32 6.04 -0.79 -3.31
CA GLY A 32 5.69 -1.78 -2.29
C GLY A 32 6.74 -1.86 -1.17
N PHE A 33 8.03 -1.80 -1.52
CA PHE A 33 9.11 -1.77 -0.52
C PHE A 33 9.00 -0.53 0.37
N TRP A 34 8.87 0.67 -0.21
CA TRP A 34 8.74 1.91 0.55
C TRP A 34 7.46 1.95 1.41
N TRP A 35 6.37 1.34 0.95
CA TRP A 35 5.13 1.22 1.71
C TRP A 35 5.30 0.39 2.98
N ILE A 36 6.11 -0.67 2.92
CA ILE A 36 6.24 -1.65 4.01
C ILE A 36 7.45 -1.34 4.92
N TYR A 37 8.45 -0.65 4.37
CA TYR A 37 9.72 -0.40 5.04
C TYR A 37 9.53 0.36 6.36
N LYS A 38 9.89 -0.29 7.47
CA LYS A 38 9.92 0.27 8.83
C LYS A 38 8.56 0.70 9.41
N LEU A 39 7.45 0.09 8.99
CA LEU A 39 6.13 0.34 9.60
C LEU A 39 6.11 0.07 11.12
N ASP A 40 6.95 -0.84 11.62
CA ASP A 40 7.05 -1.24 13.02
C ASP A 40 8.03 -0.40 13.86
N VAL A 41 8.87 0.43 13.22
CA VAL A 41 10.00 1.09 13.89
C VAL A 41 9.60 2.32 14.69
N LEU A 42 8.46 2.95 14.38
CA LEU A 42 7.98 4.13 15.12
C LEU A 42 7.48 3.71 16.52
N PRO A 43 8.17 4.12 17.60
CA PRO A 43 7.77 3.77 18.95
C PRO A 43 6.57 4.62 19.37
N GLY A 44 5.46 3.96 19.67
CA GLY A 44 4.21 4.60 20.04
C GLY A 44 3.06 4.12 19.16
N LEU A 45 1.86 4.13 19.73
CA LEU A 45 0.63 3.82 19.05
C LEU A 45 -0.21 5.10 19.04
N HIS A 46 -0.50 5.63 17.86
CA HIS A 46 -1.34 6.82 17.76
C HIS A 46 -2.79 6.49 18.16
N ALA A 47 -3.55 7.50 18.58
CA ALA A 47 -4.90 7.28 19.11
C ALA A 47 -5.87 6.74 18.04
N ASP A 48 -5.71 7.18 16.80
CA ASP A 48 -6.44 6.73 15.62
C ASP A 48 -6.01 5.31 15.18
N GLU A 49 -4.72 4.98 15.28
CA GLU A 49 -4.19 3.61 15.13
C GLU A 49 -4.85 2.67 16.14
N ALA A 50 -4.83 3.03 17.42
CA ALA A 50 -5.45 2.26 18.49
C ALA A 50 -6.96 2.10 18.28
N TRP A 51 -7.65 3.18 17.92
CA TRP A 51 -9.09 3.15 17.64
C TRP A 51 -9.42 2.22 16.46
N SER A 52 -8.66 2.31 15.37
CA SER A 52 -8.86 1.46 14.19
C SER A 52 -8.68 -0.02 14.53
N GLY A 53 -7.61 -0.35 15.28
CA GLY A 53 -7.35 -1.73 15.71
C GLY A 53 -8.44 -2.27 16.62
N LEU A 54 -8.88 -1.48 17.59
CA LEU A 54 -9.92 -1.89 18.55
C LEU A 54 -11.28 -2.07 17.84
N LYS A 55 -11.61 -1.17 16.90
CA LYS A 55 -12.83 -1.26 16.11
C LYS A 55 -12.80 -2.43 15.12
N ALA A 56 -11.64 -2.75 14.54
CA ALA A 56 -11.47 -3.92 13.68
C ALA A 56 -11.71 -5.22 14.46
N VAL A 57 -11.17 -5.33 15.67
CA VAL A 57 -11.43 -6.48 16.56
C VAL A 57 -12.91 -6.54 16.95
N GLN A 58 -13.55 -5.40 17.21
CA GLN A 58 -15.00 -5.37 17.45
C GLN A 58 -15.79 -5.90 16.24
N PHE A 59 -15.46 -5.46 15.02
CA PHE A 59 -16.13 -5.91 13.80
C PHE A 59 -15.93 -7.40 13.53
N GLN A 60 -14.79 -7.97 13.89
CA GLN A 60 -14.56 -9.42 13.80
C GLN A 60 -15.46 -10.21 14.76
N ASN A 61 -15.67 -9.69 15.99
CA ASN A 61 -16.43 -10.41 17.02
C ASN A 61 -17.95 -10.22 16.91
N GLU A 62 -18.40 -9.01 16.58
CA GLU A 62 -19.80 -8.59 16.66
C GLU A 62 -20.41 -8.28 15.29
N GLY A 63 -19.61 -8.26 14.23
CA GLY A 63 -20.01 -7.80 12.91
C GLY A 63 -19.94 -6.28 12.75
N VAL A 64 -20.22 -5.79 11.54
CA VAL A 64 -20.15 -4.35 11.22
C VAL A 64 -21.33 -3.62 11.87
N SER A 65 -21.06 -2.91 12.97
CA SER A 65 -22.08 -2.19 13.74
C SER A 65 -22.43 -0.81 13.15
N GLN A 66 -21.54 -0.22 12.36
CA GLN A 66 -21.67 1.13 11.81
C GLN A 66 -20.85 1.26 10.52
N ILE A 67 -21.25 2.15 9.61
CA ILE A 67 -20.57 2.40 8.32
C ILE A 67 -19.67 3.66 8.40
N ILE A 68 -19.75 4.39 9.51
CA ILE A 68 -18.90 5.54 9.83
C ILE A 68 -17.67 5.11 10.65
N GLY A 69 -16.54 5.76 10.37
CA GLY A 69 -15.26 5.57 11.03
C GLY A 69 -15.16 6.30 12.36
N MET A 70 -13.98 6.87 12.66
CA MET A 70 -13.74 7.58 13.92
C MET A 70 -14.50 8.91 13.97
N ASN A 71 -14.76 9.51 12.82
CA ASN A 71 -15.59 10.70 12.66
C ASN A 71 -16.61 10.48 11.51
N ASN A 72 -17.54 11.42 11.36
CA ASN A 72 -18.60 11.37 10.34
C ASN A 72 -18.10 11.54 8.90
N TYR A 73 -16.83 11.90 8.69
CA TYR A 73 -16.20 12.09 7.39
C TYR A 73 -15.33 10.90 6.97
N THR A 74 -14.91 10.07 7.91
CA THR A 74 -14.10 8.86 7.67
C THR A 74 -15.01 7.67 7.46
N GLY A 75 -14.76 6.88 6.41
CA GLY A 75 -15.44 5.61 6.18
C GLY A 75 -14.80 4.45 6.97
N ILE A 76 -15.48 3.30 6.99
CA ILE A 76 -15.00 2.08 7.65
C ILE A 76 -13.97 1.27 6.85
N LEU A 77 -13.66 1.69 5.62
CA LEU A 77 -12.76 0.94 4.73
C LEU A 77 -11.41 0.65 5.41
N GLN A 78 -10.88 1.63 6.14
CA GLN A 78 -9.65 1.47 6.90
C GLN A 78 -9.76 0.38 7.96
N THR A 79 -10.81 0.42 8.78
CA THR A 79 -11.07 -0.58 9.83
C THR A 79 -11.27 -1.98 9.25
N LEU A 80 -11.90 -2.09 8.09
CA LEU A 80 -12.08 -3.38 7.39
C LEU A 80 -10.76 -3.92 6.86
N LEU A 81 -9.92 -3.09 6.25
CA LEU A 81 -8.58 -3.48 5.80
C LEU A 81 -7.71 -3.95 6.97
N THR A 82 -7.78 -3.24 8.10
CA THR A 82 -7.11 -3.63 9.35
C THR A 82 -7.62 -4.98 9.86
N GLY A 83 -8.94 -5.22 9.87
CA GLY A 83 -9.51 -6.50 10.25
C GLY A 83 -9.05 -7.65 9.36
N LEU A 84 -9.08 -7.44 8.04
CA LEU A 84 -8.58 -8.41 7.06
C LEU A 84 -7.09 -8.71 7.27
N SER A 85 -6.29 -7.68 7.55
CA SER A 85 -4.86 -7.83 7.91
C SER A 85 -4.68 -8.70 9.17
N PHE A 86 -5.50 -8.48 10.20
CA PHE A 86 -5.48 -9.29 11.41
C PHE A 86 -5.92 -10.73 11.19
N ASP A 87 -6.87 -10.98 10.28
CA ASP A 87 -7.33 -12.33 9.94
C ASP A 87 -6.25 -13.11 9.18
N LEU A 88 -5.48 -12.46 8.29
CA LEU A 88 -4.45 -13.11 7.49
C LEU A 88 -3.11 -13.29 8.23
N PHE A 89 -2.69 -12.30 9.01
CA PHE A 89 -1.32 -12.22 9.56
C PHE A 89 -1.28 -12.18 11.10
N GLY A 90 -2.43 -12.24 11.77
CA GLY A 90 -2.55 -12.11 13.22
C GLY A 90 -2.51 -10.67 13.71
N ARG A 91 -2.61 -10.49 15.03
CA ARG A 91 -2.67 -9.16 15.67
C ARG A 91 -1.26 -8.65 15.98
N GLY A 92 -0.95 -7.45 15.50
CA GLY A 92 0.31 -6.76 15.81
C GLY A 92 0.35 -5.34 15.23
N VAL A 93 1.33 -4.55 15.66
CA VAL A 93 1.48 -3.13 15.25
C VAL A 93 1.82 -3.02 13.77
N PHE A 94 2.64 -3.94 13.26
CA PHE A 94 2.94 -4.01 11.83
C PHE A 94 1.68 -4.28 11.00
N GLN A 95 0.86 -5.23 11.44
CA GLN A 95 -0.38 -5.62 10.75
C GLN A 95 -1.44 -4.51 10.81
N LEU A 96 -1.49 -3.76 11.91
CA LEU A 96 -2.34 -2.59 12.06
C LEU A 96 -2.00 -1.51 11.03
N ARG A 97 -0.71 -1.33 10.77
CA ARG A 97 -0.19 -0.30 9.87
C ARG A 97 -0.13 -0.72 8.40
N LEU A 98 -0.28 -2.02 8.09
CA LEU A 98 -0.33 -2.52 6.71
C LEU A 98 -1.42 -1.85 5.87
N GLY A 99 -2.57 -1.55 6.48
CA GLY A 99 -3.66 -0.82 5.85
C GLY A 99 -3.37 0.67 5.61
N GLY A 100 -2.24 1.19 6.10
CA GLY A 100 -1.89 2.61 6.03
C GLY A 100 -2.48 3.46 7.15
N VAL A 101 -2.75 2.87 8.33
CA VAL A 101 -3.11 3.68 9.52
C VAL A 101 -1.82 4.30 10.06
N HIS A 102 -1.76 5.63 10.13
CA HIS A 102 -0.59 6.37 10.61
C HIS A 102 -0.95 7.70 11.26
#